data_AF-A0AAE1UBL2-F1
#
_entry.id   AF-A0AAE1UBL2-F1
#
_cell.length_a   1.000
_cell.length_b   1.000
_cell.length_c   1.000
_cell.angle_alpha   90.00
_cell.angle_beta   90.00
_cell.angle_gamma   90.00
#
_symmetry.space_group_name_H-M   'P 1'
#
loop_
_entity.id
_entity.type
_entity.pdbx_description
1 polymer ?
#
loop_
_entity_poly.entity_id
_entity_poly.type
_entity_poly.pdbx_seq_one_letter_code
_entity_poly.pdbx_strand_id
1 'polypeptide(L)'
;MYCTNKDGDDCTFSTTLTRVGLPLVHTYAMEFLLDKYGVDLAIWAHEHSYERLWPMYNYTVLNGSNTHPYTNPRGPVHITTGSAGCKERIDAFGDKPYWSAFRSSDYGYSRLHAINKTHLHWEQVSDDQDGKIVDSIWLVKDKHVPYQLLREPEAKNNIK
;
A
#
# COMPACT_ATOMS: atom_id res chain seq x y z
N MET A 1 9.21 -0.10 0.09
CA MET A 1 8.11 0.61 -0.60
C MET A 1 7.87 -0.11 -1.91
N TYR A 2 6.64 -0.04 -2.40
CA TYR A 2 6.25 -0.46 -3.73
C TYR A 2 5.79 0.78 -4.49
N CYS A 3 6.25 0.96 -5.72
CA CYS A 3 5.90 2.11 -6.54
C CYS A 3 6.19 1.82 -8.02
N THR A 4 5.62 2.62 -8.90
CA THR A 4 5.68 2.43 -10.36
C THR A 4 6.20 3.64 -11.12
N ASN A 5 6.84 4.58 -10.43
CA ASN A 5 7.47 5.75 -11.03
C ASN A 5 8.70 5.36 -11.87
N LYS A 6 9.08 6.24 -12.79
CA LYS A 6 10.14 6.03 -13.79
C LYS A 6 11.12 7.21 -13.82
N ASP A 7 11.69 7.49 -12.67
CA ASP A 7 12.75 8.46 -12.34
C ASP A 7 14.14 7.82 -12.27
N GLY A 8 14.21 6.51 -12.03
CA GLY A 8 15.46 5.75 -11.99
C GLY A 8 16.03 5.57 -10.58
N ASP A 9 15.20 5.68 -9.53
CA ASP A 9 15.60 5.48 -8.14
C ASP A 9 14.89 4.27 -7.47
N ASP A 10 14.14 4.50 -6.39
CA ASP A 10 13.50 3.51 -5.52
C ASP A 10 12.51 2.63 -6.27
N CYS A 11 11.83 3.11 -7.32
CA CYS A 11 10.90 2.28 -8.10
C CYS A 11 11.57 1.37 -9.14
N THR A 12 12.89 1.48 -9.32
CA THR A 12 13.62 0.77 -10.39
C THR A 12 13.70 -0.73 -10.15
N PHE A 13 13.82 -1.14 -8.88
CA PHE A 13 14.07 -2.54 -8.53
C PHE A 13 13.02 -3.08 -7.58
N SER A 14 12.71 -4.38 -7.73
CA SER A 14 11.82 -5.07 -6.79
C SER A 14 12.41 -5.22 -5.39
N THR A 15 13.70 -5.00 -5.22
CA THR A 15 14.43 -5.12 -3.96
C THR A 15 14.70 -3.77 -3.30
N THR A 16 13.69 -2.91 -3.21
CA THR A 16 13.80 -1.61 -2.55
C THR A 16 14.28 -1.77 -1.10
N LEU A 17 15.20 -0.91 -0.65
CA LEU A 17 15.82 -1.02 0.68
C LEU A 17 14.79 -0.97 1.81
N THR A 18 13.78 -0.12 1.67
CA THR A 18 12.67 -0.03 2.63
C THR A 18 11.85 -1.32 2.68
N ARG A 19 11.80 -2.10 1.60
CA ARG A 19 11.08 -3.39 1.56
C ARG A 19 11.93 -4.52 2.13
N VAL A 20 13.10 -4.77 1.53
CA VAL A 20 13.92 -5.98 1.79
C VAL A 20 15.16 -5.75 2.64
N GLY A 21 15.40 -4.52 3.08
CA GLY A 21 16.55 -4.13 3.88
C GLY A 21 17.83 -3.95 3.06
N LEU A 22 18.94 -3.83 3.78
CA LEU A 22 20.27 -3.70 3.15
C LEU A 22 20.62 -4.97 2.33
N PRO A 23 21.29 -4.82 1.17
CA PRO A 23 21.73 -5.95 0.38
C PRO A 23 22.59 -6.91 1.21
N LEU A 24 22.52 -8.20 0.91
CA LEU A 24 23.26 -9.31 1.55
C LEU A 24 22.85 -9.65 2.99
N VAL A 25 22.51 -8.67 3.82
CA VAL A 25 22.23 -8.88 5.26
C VAL A 25 20.75 -8.75 5.62
N HIS A 26 19.92 -8.15 4.76
CA HIS A 26 18.48 -7.99 4.94
C HIS A 26 18.05 -7.34 6.27
N THR A 27 18.95 -6.57 6.88
CA THR A 27 18.66 -5.79 8.08
C THR A 27 17.86 -4.54 7.72
N TYR A 28 17.04 -4.08 8.66
CA TYR A 28 16.15 -2.91 8.50
C TYR A 28 15.03 -3.08 7.45
N ALA A 29 14.76 -4.32 7.00
CA ALA A 29 13.63 -4.62 6.13
C ALA A 29 12.30 -4.33 6.84
N MET A 30 11.48 -3.45 6.28
CA MET A 30 10.20 -3.10 6.90
C MET A 30 9.09 -4.07 6.50
N GLU A 31 9.10 -4.61 5.29
CA GLU A 31 7.94 -5.34 4.76
C GLU A 31 7.55 -6.54 5.63
N PHE A 32 8.55 -7.33 6.04
CA PHE A 32 8.34 -8.45 6.95
C PHE A 32 7.72 -8.01 8.29
N LEU A 33 8.09 -6.83 8.80
CA LEU A 33 7.54 -6.30 10.06
C LEU A 33 6.09 -5.85 9.87
N LEU A 34 5.78 -5.16 8.76
CA LEU A 34 4.41 -4.75 8.44
C LEU A 34 3.48 -5.97 8.38
N ASP A 35 3.95 -7.04 7.77
CA ASP A 35 3.25 -8.31 7.66
C ASP A 35 3.08 -9.03 9.02
N LYS A 36 4.19 -9.18 9.75
CA LYS A 36 4.25 -9.86 11.06
C LYS A 36 3.37 -9.21 12.12
N TYR A 37 3.30 -7.88 12.13
CA TYR A 37 2.50 -7.14 13.11
C TYR A 37 1.11 -6.75 12.60
N GLY A 38 0.71 -7.23 11.41
CA GLY A 38 -0.65 -7.04 10.91
C GLY A 38 -0.98 -5.58 10.58
N VAL A 39 0.01 -4.78 10.14
CA VAL A 39 -0.17 -3.36 9.84
C VAL A 39 -1.19 -3.17 8.72
N ASP A 40 -2.26 -2.44 9.00
CA ASP A 40 -3.41 -2.32 8.09
C ASP A 40 -3.10 -1.46 6.87
N LEU A 41 -2.46 -0.30 7.10
CA LEU A 41 -2.12 0.69 6.09
C LEU A 41 -0.70 1.21 6.32
N ALA A 42 0.14 1.10 5.29
CA ALA A 42 1.47 1.68 5.23
C ALA A 42 1.47 2.87 4.25
N ILE A 43 1.75 4.05 4.78
CA ILE A 43 1.76 5.32 4.02
C ILE A 43 3.21 5.67 3.70
N TRP A 44 3.45 5.99 2.43
CA TRP A 44 4.76 6.32 1.89
C TRP A 44 4.73 7.70 1.21
N ALA A 45 5.91 8.25 0.97
CA ALA A 45 6.14 9.48 0.21
C ALA A 45 7.42 9.28 -0.62
N HIS A 46 8.30 10.28 -0.68
CA HIS A 46 9.49 10.32 -1.52
C HIS A 46 9.17 10.47 -3.01
N GLU A 47 8.49 9.48 -3.58
CA GLU A 47 7.91 9.57 -4.93
C GLU A 47 6.88 10.70 -4.98
N HIS A 48 7.08 11.67 -5.86
CA HIS A 48 6.20 12.82 -6.06
C HIS A 48 4.97 12.44 -6.87
N SER A 49 4.24 11.43 -6.43
CA SER A 49 3.01 10.95 -7.05
C SER A 49 2.03 10.40 -6.01
N TYR A 50 0.80 10.13 -6.46
CA TYR A 50 -0.16 9.35 -5.68
C TYR A 50 -0.34 7.96 -6.31
N GLU A 51 -0.09 6.92 -5.52
CA GLU A 51 -0.31 5.54 -5.95
C GLU A 51 -0.89 4.70 -4.81
N ARG A 52 -2.05 4.08 -5.08
CA ARG A 52 -2.66 3.09 -4.19
C ARG A 52 -2.49 1.71 -4.79
N LEU A 53 -2.02 0.78 -3.98
CA LEU A 53 -1.85 -0.62 -4.38
C LEU A 53 -3.03 -1.48 -3.92
N TRP A 54 -3.17 -2.64 -4.54
CA TRP A 54 -3.93 -3.72 -3.92
C TRP A 54 -3.23 -4.17 -2.62
N PRO A 55 -3.94 -4.67 -1.61
CA PRO A 55 -3.30 -5.31 -0.46
C PRO A 55 -2.31 -6.36 -0.95
N MET A 56 -1.07 -6.32 -0.47
CA MET A 56 -0.02 -7.17 -1.03
C MET A 56 1.11 -7.43 -0.05
N TYR A 57 1.85 -8.50 -0.30
CA TYR A 57 3.09 -8.84 0.37
C TYR A 57 3.97 -9.63 -0.60
N ASN A 58 5.26 -9.33 -0.63
CA ASN A 58 6.26 -9.91 -1.51
C ASN A 58 5.78 -10.03 -2.98
N TYR A 59 5.35 -8.92 -3.58
CA TYR A 59 4.82 -8.86 -4.96
C TYR A 59 3.63 -9.79 -5.26
N THR A 60 2.93 -10.25 -4.22
CA THR A 60 1.72 -11.08 -4.34
C THR A 60 0.52 -10.29 -3.84
N VAL A 61 -0.50 -10.17 -4.69
CA VAL A 61 -1.77 -9.53 -4.32
C VAL A 61 -2.56 -10.45 -3.38
N LEU A 62 -3.00 -9.88 -2.26
CA LEU A 62 -3.60 -10.56 -1.10
C LEU A 62 -4.93 -9.87 -0.71
N ASN A 63 -5.76 -9.60 -1.71
CA ASN A 63 -7.11 -9.06 -1.56
C ASN A 63 -7.94 -9.90 -0.57
N GLY A 64 -8.89 -9.26 0.11
CA GLY A 64 -9.90 -9.98 0.89
C GLY A 64 -10.86 -10.77 0.00
N SER A 65 -11.30 -10.15 -1.10
CA SER A 65 -12.07 -10.81 -2.17
C SER A 65 -11.90 -10.07 -3.51
N ASN A 66 -12.41 -10.64 -4.59
CA ASN A 66 -12.37 -10.00 -5.91
C ASN A 66 -13.25 -8.73 -5.99
N THR A 67 -14.36 -8.70 -5.25
CA THR A 67 -15.32 -7.59 -5.26
C THR A 67 -15.06 -6.56 -4.16
N HIS A 68 -14.47 -7.00 -3.03
CA HIS A 68 -14.13 -6.16 -1.88
C HIS A 68 -12.68 -6.41 -1.48
N PRO A 69 -11.71 -5.89 -2.25
CA PRO A 69 -10.29 -6.19 -2.04
C PRO A 69 -9.76 -5.65 -0.71
N TYR A 70 -10.30 -4.53 -0.23
CA TYR A 70 -9.90 -3.83 0.99
C TYR A 70 -10.72 -4.22 2.24
N THR A 71 -11.60 -5.23 2.14
CA THR A 71 -12.35 -5.75 3.29
C THR A 71 -11.72 -7.05 3.75
N ASN A 72 -11.25 -7.09 5.00
CA ASN A 72 -10.44 -8.17 5.57
C ASN A 72 -9.31 -8.62 4.63
N PRO A 73 -8.44 -7.71 4.17
CA PRO A 73 -7.33 -8.07 3.32
C PRO A 73 -6.38 -9.05 4.02
N ARG A 74 -5.65 -9.85 3.24
CA ARG A 74 -4.70 -10.86 3.73
C ARG A 74 -3.24 -10.39 3.66
N GLY A 75 -3.02 -9.11 3.36
CA GLY A 75 -1.74 -8.41 3.42
C GLY A 75 -1.93 -6.92 3.72
N PRO A 76 -0.85 -6.20 4.04
CA PRO A 76 -0.88 -4.76 4.26
C PRO A 76 -1.30 -4.01 2.99
N VAL A 77 -2.00 -2.88 3.17
CA VAL A 77 -2.27 -1.93 2.09
C VAL A 77 -1.15 -0.91 2.04
N HIS A 78 -0.64 -0.61 0.85
CA HIS A 78 0.40 0.38 0.62
C HIS A 78 -0.16 1.54 -0.20
N ILE A 79 0.05 2.76 0.29
CA ILE A 79 -0.31 3.98 -0.43
C ILE A 79 0.88 4.95 -0.40
N THR A 80 1.27 5.42 -1.57
CA THR A 80 2.24 6.50 -1.75
C THR A 80 1.47 7.79 -1.97
N THR A 81 1.78 8.83 -1.21
CA THR A 81 1.15 10.17 -1.27
C THR A 81 2.22 11.26 -1.12
N GLY A 82 3.13 11.33 -2.09
CA GLY A 82 4.26 12.26 -2.06
C GLY A 82 4.11 13.49 -2.96
N SER A 83 2.98 13.64 -3.67
CA SER A 83 2.73 14.75 -4.60
C SER A 83 2.20 16.04 -3.93
N ALA A 84 2.74 16.45 -2.79
CA ALA A 84 2.24 17.63 -2.07
C ALA A 84 2.72 19.00 -2.62
N GLY A 85 3.61 19.02 -3.63
CA GLY A 85 4.09 20.28 -4.24
C GLY A 85 5.60 20.48 -4.25
N CYS A 86 6.41 19.41 -4.27
CA CYS A 86 7.88 19.54 -4.31
C CYS A 86 8.35 20.34 -5.54
N LYS A 87 9.43 21.11 -5.39
CA LYS A 87 10.07 21.88 -6.48
C LYS A 87 10.58 21.01 -7.63
N GLU A 88 10.84 19.73 -7.35
CA GLU A 88 11.32 18.72 -8.31
C GLU A 88 10.22 18.27 -9.27
N ARG A 89 8.97 18.69 -9.02
CA ARG A 89 7.74 18.38 -9.76
C ARG A 89 7.31 16.91 -9.58
N ILE A 90 6.27 16.53 -10.31
CA ILE A 90 5.66 15.19 -10.26
C ILE A 90 6.52 14.18 -11.01
N ASP A 91 6.61 12.97 -10.45
CA ASP A 91 7.29 11.84 -11.10
C ASP A 91 6.37 11.13 -12.09
N ALA A 92 6.92 10.80 -13.25
CA ALA A 92 6.17 10.11 -14.30
C ALA A 92 6.02 8.62 -13.97
N PHE A 93 4.84 8.07 -14.23
CA PHE A 93 4.61 6.63 -14.11
C PHE A 93 5.14 5.84 -15.30
N GLY A 94 5.62 4.62 -15.02
CA GLY A 94 5.83 3.58 -16.03
C GLY A 94 4.55 2.81 -16.38
N ASP A 95 4.75 1.66 -17.01
CA ASP A 95 3.67 0.71 -17.30
C ASP A 95 2.93 0.33 -16.02
N LYS A 96 1.60 0.22 -16.10
CA LYS A 96 0.78 -0.12 -14.93
C LYS A 96 0.82 -1.62 -14.68
N PRO A 97 1.46 -2.11 -13.61
CA PRO A 97 1.45 -3.53 -13.28
C PRO A 97 0.11 -3.92 -12.65
N TYR A 98 -0.19 -5.23 -12.65
CA TYR A 98 -1.45 -5.77 -12.12
C TYR A 98 -1.70 -5.47 -10.63
N TRP A 99 -0.64 -5.23 -9.87
CA TRP A 99 -0.69 -4.93 -8.42
C TRP A 99 -0.94 -3.45 -8.10
N SER A 100 -0.83 -2.55 -9.08
CA SER A 100 -1.18 -1.14 -8.94
C SER A 100 -2.68 -0.94 -9.13
N ALA A 101 -3.38 -0.44 -8.11
CA ALA A 101 -4.83 -0.30 -8.16
C ALA A 101 -5.22 1.04 -8.82
N PHE A 102 -4.68 2.14 -8.30
CA PHE A 102 -4.95 3.50 -8.76
C PHE A 102 -3.69 4.36 -8.74
N ARG A 103 -3.56 5.28 -9.71
CA ARG A 103 -2.43 6.20 -9.85
C ARG A 103 -2.93 7.58 -10.27
N SER A 104 -2.32 8.63 -9.73
CA SER A 104 -2.54 10.02 -10.14
C SER A 104 -1.23 10.79 -10.09
N SER A 105 -1.03 11.62 -11.11
CA SER A 105 0.10 12.54 -11.26
C SER A 105 -0.31 13.97 -10.91
N ASP A 106 -1.36 14.13 -10.12
CA ASP A 106 -1.85 15.42 -9.68
C ASP A 106 -1.10 15.84 -8.41
N TYR A 107 -0.90 17.14 -8.23
CA TYR A 107 -0.63 17.66 -6.89
C TYR A 107 -1.85 17.48 -6.00
N GLY A 108 -1.60 17.24 -4.72
CA GLY A 108 -2.66 17.15 -3.73
C GLY A 108 -2.24 16.51 -2.43
N TYR A 109 -3.23 16.06 -1.66
CA TYR A 109 -3.04 15.54 -0.32
C TYR A 109 -4.07 14.46 0.00
N SER A 110 -3.74 13.63 0.99
CA SER A 110 -4.65 12.57 1.44
C SER A 110 -5.34 12.92 2.75
N ARG A 111 -6.56 12.41 2.93
CA ARG A 111 -7.31 12.46 4.18
C ARG A 111 -7.53 11.04 4.69
N LEU A 112 -7.18 10.80 5.95
CA LEU A 112 -7.45 9.55 6.65
C LEU A 112 -8.47 9.81 7.76
N HIS A 113 -9.60 9.13 7.67
CA HIS A 113 -10.67 9.18 8.66
C HIS A 113 -10.74 7.84 9.39
N ALA A 114 -10.35 7.81 10.66
CA ALA A 114 -10.55 6.66 11.53
C ALA A 114 -11.96 6.71 12.14
N ILE A 115 -12.87 5.90 11.59
CA ILE A 115 -14.29 5.97 11.94
C ILE A 115 -14.58 5.19 13.22
N ASN A 116 -14.06 3.98 13.31
CA ASN A 116 -14.22 3.11 14.47
C ASN A 116 -13.09 2.05 14.48
N LYS A 117 -13.20 1.06 15.37
CA LYS A 117 -12.19 0.00 15.54
C LYS A 117 -11.99 -0.89 14.30
N THR A 118 -12.91 -0.89 13.34
CA THR A 118 -12.90 -1.77 12.17
C THR A 118 -12.86 -1.02 10.84
N HIS A 119 -13.11 0.29 10.81
CA HIS A 119 -13.24 1.06 9.56
C HIS A 119 -12.30 2.26 9.52
N LEU A 120 -11.47 2.29 8.48
CA LEU A 120 -10.73 3.45 8.03
C LEU A 120 -11.27 3.88 6.67
N HIS A 121 -11.43 5.18 6.45
CA HIS A 121 -11.76 5.77 5.16
C HIS A 121 -10.59 6.64 4.70
N TRP A 122 -10.12 6.39 3.49
CA TRP A 122 -9.01 7.11 2.86
C TRP A 122 -9.49 7.83 1.62
N GLU A 123 -9.06 9.07 1.45
CA GLU A 123 -9.35 9.88 0.27
C GLU A 123 -8.08 10.56 -0.24
N GLN A 124 -7.92 10.65 -1.56
CA GLN A 124 -6.96 11.52 -2.22
C GLN A 124 -7.68 12.72 -2.81
N VAL A 125 -7.29 13.91 -2.40
CA VAL A 125 -7.78 15.19 -2.90
C VAL A 125 -6.77 15.73 -3.91
N SER A 126 -7.24 16.13 -5.09
CA SER A 126 -6.43 16.75 -6.14
C SER A 126 -6.56 18.26 -6.10
N ASP A 127 -5.43 18.95 -5.97
CA ASP A 127 -5.34 20.41 -6.07
C ASP A 127 -5.40 20.86 -7.54
N ASP A 128 -4.89 20.04 -8.47
CA ASP A 128 -4.96 20.29 -9.91
C ASP A 128 -6.40 20.21 -10.48
N GLN A 129 -7.32 19.61 -9.71
CA GLN A 129 -8.74 19.50 -10.03
C GLN A 129 -9.61 20.20 -8.97
N ASP A 130 -9.18 21.37 -8.48
CA ASP A 130 -9.96 22.25 -7.60
C ASP A 130 -10.51 21.57 -6.33
N GLY A 131 -9.71 20.69 -5.72
CA GLY A 131 -10.08 19.98 -4.49
C GLY A 131 -10.98 18.75 -4.71
N LYS A 132 -11.07 18.23 -5.94
CA LYS A 132 -11.83 17.02 -6.24
C LYS A 132 -11.20 15.79 -5.58
N ILE A 133 -12.05 14.92 -5.02
CA ILE A 133 -11.63 13.60 -4.55
C ILE A 133 -11.41 12.70 -5.77
N VAL A 134 -10.16 12.34 -6.05
CA VAL A 134 -9.78 11.53 -7.22
C VAL A 134 -9.69 10.04 -6.90
N ASP A 135 -9.53 9.70 -5.63
CA ASP A 135 -9.54 8.32 -5.14
C ASP A 135 -10.15 8.25 -3.73
N SER A 136 -10.88 7.17 -3.44
CA SER A 136 -11.52 6.96 -2.15
C SER A 136 -11.70 5.46 -1.88
N ILE A 137 -11.23 4.98 -0.73
CA ILE A 137 -11.40 3.58 -0.31
C ILE A 137 -11.80 3.45 1.16
N TRP A 138 -12.56 2.40 1.44
CA TRP A 138 -12.75 1.90 2.79
C TRP A 138 -11.81 0.73 3.03
N LEU A 139 -10.98 0.82 4.07
CA LEU A 139 -10.22 -0.29 4.60
C LEU A 139 -10.97 -0.81 5.82
N VAL A 140 -11.52 -2.01 5.69
CA VAL A 140 -12.36 -2.64 6.70
C VAL A 140 -11.65 -3.87 7.24
N LYS A 141 -11.52 -3.99 8.55
CA LYS A 141 -10.92 -5.15 9.22
C LYS A 141 -11.71 -5.50 10.47
N ASP A 142 -12.35 -6.66 10.44
CA ASP A 142 -13.20 -7.13 11.55
C ASP A 142 -12.36 -7.54 12.76
N LYS A 143 -11.17 -8.08 12.51
CA LYS A 143 -10.23 -8.54 13.54
C LYS A 143 -8.80 -8.21 13.17
N HIS A 144 -8.11 -7.48 14.05
CA HIS A 144 -6.69 -7.24 13.93
C HIS A 144 -5.89 -8.47 14.38
N VAL A 145 -5.12 -9.06 13.45
CA VAL A 145 -4.20 -10.18 13.68
C VAL A 145 -3.01 -10.05 12.73
N PRO A 146 -1.86 -10.67 13.07
CA PRO A 146 -0.77 -10.92 12.12
C PRO A 146 -1.28 -11.56 10.81
N TYR A 147 -0.83 -11.08 9.65
CA TYR A 147 -1.27 -11.61 8.35
C TYR A 147 -0.83 -13.05 8.10
N GLN A 148 0.26 -13.47 8.75
CA GLN A 148 0.75 -14.85 8.70
C GLN A 148 -0.33 -15.84 9.16
N LEU A 149 -1.07 -15.52 10.23
CA LEU A 149 -2.15 -16.36 10.74
C LEU A 149 -3.36 -16.44 9.80
N LEU A 150 -3.56 -15.43 8.95
CA LEU A 150 -4.63 -15.42 7.92
C LEU A 150 -4.26 -16.22 6.67
N ARG A 151 -2.98 -16.60 6.53
CA ARG A 151 -2.43 -17.31 5.36
C ARG A 151 -1.98 -18.73 5.67
N GLU A 152 -1.93 -19.11 6.95
CA GLU A 152 -1.73 -20.51 7.33
C GLU A 152 -2.87 -21.38 6.76
N PRO A 153 -2.56 -22.53 6.14
CA PRO A 153 -3.59 -23.49 5.76
C PRO A 153 -4.30 -24.01 7.03
N GLU A 154 -5.62 -24.20 6.99
CA GLU A 154 -6.45 -24.76 8.08
C GLU A 154 -6.07 -26.19 8.53
N ALA A 155 -4.94 -26.73 8.09
CA ALA A 155 -4.54 -28.12 8.24
C ALA A 155 -3.77 -28.40 9.54
N LYS A 156 -4.34 -28.10 10.72
CA LYS A 156 -3.93 -28.71 12.01
C LYS A 156 -5.05 -28.89 13.05
N ASN A 157 -6.32 -28.70 12.71
CA ASN A 157 -7.43 -28.87 13.67
C ASN A 157 -8.23 -30.18 13.53
N ASN A 158 -7.80 -31.13 12.68
CA ASN A 158 -8.40 -32.48 12.60
C ASN A 158 -7.50 -33.56 13.23
N ILE A 159 -7.12 -33.37 14.49
CA ILE A 159 -6.72 -34.49 15.36
C ILE A 159 -7.65 -34.48 16.55
N LYS A 160 -8.73 -35.26 16.45
CA LYS A 160 -9.24 -36.19 17.46
C LYS A 160 -10.24 -37.13 16.81
#